data_AF-A0AAW0EJW9-F1
#
_entry.id   AF-A0AAW0EJW9-F1
#
_cell.length_a   1.000
_cell.length_b   1.000
_cell.length_c   1.000
_cell.angle_alpha   90.00
_cell.angle_beta   90.00
_cell.angle_gamma   90.00
#
_symmetry.space_group_name_H-M   'P 1'
#
loop_
_entity.id
_entity.type
_entity.pdbx_description
1 polymer ?
#
loop_
_entity_poly.entity_id
_entity_poly.type
_entity_poly.pdbx_seq_one_letter_code
_entity_poly.pdbx_strand_id
1 'polypeptide(L)'
;TFSAFQVPPPPPPRIGSLEYDLNSPEYNFRWDSFADFELWRKEEERTKGIELRRVKTYAGPASQVYDNRYRFVCSRKGTGGVKAYTKLRPDWTRKRESKRTDCECVLIIKKYPGTSVILGNYTNEHNHSLGNENLRFT
;
A
#
# COMPACT_ATOMS: atom_id res chain seq x y z
N THR A 1 23.26 -18.58 49.68
CA THR A 1 23.18 -18.83 48.22
C THR A 1 21.98 -18.08 47.69
N PHE A 2 22.19 -16.97 46.98
CA PHE A 2 21.08 -16.22 46.37
C PHE A 2 20.59 -16.99 45.14
N SER A 3 19.38 -17.53 45.23
CA SER A 3 18.68 -18.11 44.08
C SER A 3 18.33 -16.96 43.14
N ALA A 4 18.95 -16.92 41.96
CA ALA A 4 18.61 -15.95 40.94
C ALA A 4 17.18 -16.24 40.47
N PHE A 5 16.24 -15.33 40.76
CA PHE A 5 14.91 -15.38 40.17
C PHE A 5 15.05 -15.21 38.67
N GLN A 6 14.94 -16.31 37.94
CA GLN A 6 14.90 -16.30 36.49
C GLN A 6 13.54 -15.69 36.09
N VAL A 7 13.57 -14.46 35.57
CA VAL A 7 12.37 -13.83 35.02
C VAL A 7 11.99 -14.66 33.77
N PRO A 8 10.75 -15.18 33.69
CA PRO A 8 10.34 -15.93 32.50
C PRO A 8 10.42 -15.02 31.27
N PRO A 9 10.78 -15.57 30.10
CA PRO A 9 10.83 -14.79 28.88
C PRO A 9 9.46 -14.15 28.61
N PRO A 10 9.42 -12.94 28.03
CA PRO A 10 8.17 -12.30 27.67
C PRO A 10 7.39 -13.20 26.70
N PRO A 11 6.05 -13.20 26.77
CA PRO A 11 5.23 -13.93 25.82
C PRO A 11 5.49 -13.41 24.39
N PRO A 12 5.35 -14.26 23.36
CA PRO A 12 5.54 -13.83 21.98
C PRO A 12 4.53 -12.72 21.62
N PRO A 13 4.92 -11.79 20.73
CA PRO A 13 4.05 -10.70 20.33
C PRO A 13 2.80 -11.23 19.62
N ARG A 14 1.67 -10.57 19.83
CA ARG A 14 0.40 -10.93 19.19
C ARG A 14 0.49 -10.75 17.67
N ILE A 15 0.03 -11.75 16.91
CA ILE A 15 0.02 -11.71 15.44
C ILE A 15 -0.65 -10.43 14.94
N GLY A 16 0.08 -9.66 14.14
CA GLY A 16 -0.37 -8.41 13.56
C GLY A 16 -0.21 -7.19 14.45
N SER A 17 0.46 -7.30 15.60
CA SER A 17 0.88 -6.14 16.41
C SER A 17 2.07 -5.46 15.74
N LEU A 18 2.38 -4.23 16.18
CA LEU A 18 3.58 -3.54 15.70
C LEU A 18 4.83 -4.40 15.94
N GLU A 19 4.99 -4.94 17.14
CA GLU A 19 6.14 -5.76 17.52
C GLU A 19 6.22 -7.05 16.68
N TYR A 20 5.08 -7.69 16.39
CA TYR A 20 5.05 -8.85 15.51
C TYR A 20 5.45 -8.48 14.07
N ASP A 21 4.83 -7.43 13.53
CA ASP A 21 5.02 -7.01 12.14
C ASP A 21 6.42 -6.43 11.88
N LEU A 22 7.06 -5.80 12.88
CA LEU A 22 8.46 -5.34 12.80
C LEU A 22 9.44 -6.47 12.51
N ASN A 23 9.11 -7.69 12.94
CA ASN A 23 9.92 -8.88 12.71
C ASN A 23 9.52 -9.63 11.42
N SER A 24 8.50 -9.16 10.69
CA SER A 24 8.05 -9.78 9.45
C SER A 24 8.84 -9.26 8.25
N PRO A 25 9.34 -10.14 7.36
CA PRO A 25 10.04 -9.72 6.14
C PRO A 25 9.11 -9.03 5.12
N GLU A 26 7.79 -9.09 5.33
CA GLU A 26 6.80 -8.47 4.43
C GLU A 26 6.83 -6.93 4.49
N TYR A 27 7.21 -6.33 5.62
CA TYR A 27 7.20 -4.88 5.78
C TYR A 27 8.59 -4.32 5.50
N ASN A 28 8.80 -3.92 4.25
CA ASN A 28 10.07 -3.37 3.76
C ASN A 28 10.21 -1.84 3.96
N PHE A 29 9.18 -1.16 4.47
CA PHE A 29 9.22 0.25 4.83
C PHE A 29 8.75 0.50 6.27
N ARG A 30 9.35 1.51 6.89
CA ARG A 30 8.95 2.06 8.18
C ARG A 30 9.03 3.58 8.12
N TRP A 31 8.01 4.24 8.66
CA TRP A 31 7.99 5.69 8.87
C TRP A 31 7.63 5.99 10.32
N ASP A 32 8.19 7.06 10.88
CA ASP A 32 7.95 7.43 12.28
C ASP A 32 6.60 8.11 12.48
N SER A 33 6.03 8.68 11.42
CA SER A 33 4.71 9.27 11.41
C SER A 33 3.97 9.07 10.09
N PHE A 34 2.66 9.31 10.12
CA PHE A 34 1.86 9.36 8.88
C PHE A 34 2.28 10.50 7.96
N ALA A 35 2.78 11.62 8.50
CA ALA A 35 3.28 12.74 7.69
C ALA A 35 4.54 12.35 6.92
N ASP A 36 5.45 11.60 7.54
CA ASP A 36 6.67 11.11 6.87
C ASP A 36 6.32 10.13 5.74
N PHE A 37 5.34 9.26 5.97
CA PHE A 37 4.78 8.42 4.92
C PHE A 37 4.21 9.25 3.75
N GLU A 38 3.43 10.30 4.04
CA GLU A 38 2.84 11.13 2.97
C GLU A 38 3.89 11.91 2.18
N LEU A 39 4.95 12.38 2.85
CA LEU A 39 6.09 13.03 2.20
C LEU A 39 6.81 12.04 1.29
N TRP A 40 7.12 10.84 1.79
CA TRP A 40 7.72 9.77 0.99
C TRP A 40 6.82 9.42 -0.20
N ARG A 41 5.51 9.26 0.01
CA ARG A 41 4.58 8.90 -1.08
C ARG A 41 4.58 9.96 -2.17
N LYS A 42 4.51 11.25 -1.80
CA LYS A 42 4.53 12.36 -2.76
C LYS A 42 5.83 12.37 -3.57
N GLU A 43 6.96 12.16 -2.91
CA GLU A 43 8.26 12.11 -3.56
C GLU A 43 8.41 10.91 -4.50
N GLU A 44 7.88 9.76 -4.10
CA GLU A 44 7.84 8.56 -4.91
C GLU A 44 6.96 8.73 -6.16
N GLU A 45 5.76 9.27 -5.98
CA GLU A 45 4.83 9.63 -7.05
C GLU A 45 5.49 10.60 -8.04
N ARG A 46 6.17 11.64 -7.53
CA ARG A 46 6.88 12.64 -8.33
C ARG A 46 8.06 12.04 -9.10
N THR A 47 8.92 11.27 -8.43
CA THR A 47 10.15 10.71 -9.01
C THR A 47 9.84 9.67 -10.07
N LYS A 48 8.84 8.82 -9.83
CA LYS A 48 8.45 7.77 -10.78
C LYS A 48 7.40 8.20 -11.77
N GLY A 49 6.85 9.41 -11.66
CA GLY A 49 5.73 9.87 -12.49
C GLY A 49 4.53 8.92 -12.41
N ILE A 50 4.20 8.46 -11.20
CA ILE A 50 3.06 7.56 -10.93
C ILE A 50 2.08 8.20 -9.97
N GLU A 51 0.88 7.64 -9.89
CA GLU A 51 -0.12 7.98 -8.88
C GLU A 51 -0.47 6.71 -8.09
N LEU A 52 -0.27 6.76 -6.77
CA LEU A 52 -0.62 5.71 -5.83
C LEU A 52 -2.00 6.00 -5.24
N ARG A 53 -3.02 5.41 -5.84
CA ARG A 53 -4.42 5.62 -5.46
C ARG A 53 -4.84 4.67 -4.34
N ARG A 54 -5.40 5.21 -3.26
CA ARG A 54 -6.03 4.40 -2.19
C ARG A 54 -7.27 3.69 -2.74
N VAL A 55 -7.28 2.36 -2.69
CA VAL A 55 -8.41 1.51 -3.16
C VAL A 55 -9.24 0.93 -2.04
N LYS A 56 -8.62 0.66 -0.89
CA LYS A 56 -9.30 0.02 0.25
C LYS A 56 -8.77 0.55 1.56
N THR A 57 -9.68 0.63 2.52
CA THR A 57 -9.40 0.83 3.93
C THR A 57 -9.93 -0.38 4.68
N TYR A 58 -9.08 -1.00 5.48
CA TYR A 58 -9.46 -2.06 6.40
C TYR A 58 -9.34 -1.51 7.81
N ALA A 59 -10.47 -1.33 8.50
CA ALA A 59 -10.45 -1.06 9.92
C ALA A 59 -9.89 -2.29 10.65
N GLY A 60 -9.19 -2.05 11.76
CA GLY A 60 -8.73 -3.10 12.66
C GLY A 60 -9.86 -4.02 13.11
N PRO A 61 -9.61 -5.32 13.30
CA PRO A 61 -10.58 -6.19 13.96
C PRO A 61 -10.86 -5.67 15.38
N ALA A 62 -12.01 -6.05 15.95
CA ALA A 62 -12.38 -5.66 17.32
C ALA A 62 -11.32 -6.05 18.37
N SER A 63 -10.44 -7.01 18.07
CA SER A 63 -9.27 -7.36 18.88
C SER A 63 -8.13 -6.32 18.88
N GLN A 64 -8.32 -5.18 18.20
CA GLN A 64 -7.48 -3.96 18.20
C GLN A 64 -5.96 -4.17 18.04
N VAL A 65 -5.54 -5.16 17.26
CA VAL A 65 -4.11 -5.38 17.03
C VAL A 65 -3.49 -4.29 16.13
N TYR A 66 -4.32 -3.60 15.35
CA TYR A 66 -3.97 -2.45 14.52
C TYR A 66 -5.18 -1.53 14.35
N ASP A 67 -4.97 -0.26 14.02
CA ASP A 67 -6.06 0.71 13.84
C ASP A 67 -6.64 0.61 12.43
N ASN A 68 -5.78 0.79 11.43
CA ASN A 68 -6.16 0.87 10.04
C ASN A 68 -5.08 0.28 9.16
N ARG A 69 -5.49 -0.47 8.13
CA ARG A 69 -4.63 -0.87 7.02
C ARG A 69 -5.17 -0.25 5.74
N TYR A 70 -4.32 0.49 5.02
CA TYR A 70 -4.67 1.10 3.74
C TYR A 70 -3.99 0.36 2.60
N ARG A 71 -4.73 0.10 1.53
CA ARG A 71 -4.18 -0.44 0.28
C ARG A 71 -4.19 0.64 -0.79
N PHE A 72 -3.03 0.93 -1.33
CA PHE A 72 -2.80 1.78 -2.48
C PHE A 72 -2.38 0.91 -3.67
N VAL A 73 -2.74 1.34 -4.86
CA VAL A 73 -2.34 0.71 -6.11
C VAL A 73 -1.96 1.79 -7.11
N CYS A 74 -1.09 1.46 -8.07
CA CYS A 74 -0.86 2.34 -9.20
C CYS A 74 -2.19 2.64 -9.93
N SER A 75 -2.41 3.89 -10.34
CA SER A 75 -3.59 4.31 -11.12
C SER A 75 -3.80 3.47 -12.39
N ARG A 76 -2.70 2.93 -12.95
CA ARG A 76 -2.67 2.03 -14.11
C ARG A 76 -3.23 0.63 -13.82
N LYS A 77 -3.39 0.23 -12.54
CA LYS A 77 -4.10 -1.01 -12.15
C LYS A 77 -5.60 -0.95 -12.46
N GLY A 78 -6.17 0.26 -12.43
CA GLY A 78 -7.34 0.58 -13.25
C GLY A 78 -8.52 1.30 -12.59
N THR A 79 -9.25 1.99 -13.47
CA THR A 79 -10.71 2.11 -13.63
C THR A 79 -10.98 2.20 -15.14
N GLY A 80 -12.19 1.90 -15.63
CA GLY A 80 -12.54 2.06 -17.05
C GLY A 80 -12.22 0.88 -18.00
N GLY A 81 -12.28 -0.36 -17.49
CA GLY A 81 -12.17 -1.57 -18.31
C GLY A 81 -13.33 -1.76 -19.29
N VAL A 82 -13.24 -2.80 -20.12
CA VAL A 82 -14.30 -3.19 -21.07
C VAL A 82 -15.56 -3.49 -20.27
N LYS A 83 -16.63 -2.73 -20.51
CA LYS A 83 -17.93 -3.00 -19.92
C LYS A 83 -18.62 -4.11 -20.73
N ALA A 84 -19.38 -4.95 -20.05
CA ALA A 84 -20.21 -5.99 -20.68
C ALA A 84 -21.46 -5.37 -21.35
N TYR A 85 -21.27 -4.59 -22.42
CA TYR A 85 -22.35 -4.14 -23.28
C TYR A 85 -21.90 -4.13 -24.75
N THR A 86 -22.84 -4.41 -25.65
CA THR A 86 -22.63 -4.28 -27.09
C THR A 86 -22.68 -2.81 -27.48
N LYS A 87 -21.63 -2.29 -28.11
CA LYS A 87 -21.66 -0.93 -28.65
C LYS A 87 -22.72 -0.83 -29.74
N LEU A 88 -23.56 0.20 -29.67
CA LEU A 88 -24.53 0.51 -30.74
C LEU A 88 -23.83 0.84 -32.08
N ARG A 89 -22.61 1.35 -32.01
CA ARG A 89 -21.76 1.69 -33.17
C ARG A 89 -20.37 1.09 -32.95
N PRO A 90 -20.09 -0.12 -33.48
CA PRO A 90 -18.84 -0.83 -33.22
C PRO A 90 -17.61 -0.16 -33.86
N ASP A 91 -17.83 0.61 -34.92
CA ASP A 91 -16.86 1.47 -35.62
C ASP A 91 -16.33 2.62 -34.75
N TRP A 92 -17.04 2.98 -33.67
CA TRP A 92 -16.60 4.05 -32.77
C TRP A 92 -15.40 3.63 -31.93
N THR A 93 -14.26 4.22 -32.27
CA THR A 93 -13.01 4.12 -31.51
C THR A 93 -12.97 5.17 -30.39
N ARG A 94 -12.22 4.86 -29.33
CA ARG A 94 -12.08 5.78 -28.20
C ARG A 94 -11.06 6.85 -28.58
N LYS A 95 -11.42 8.14 -28.41
CA LYS A 95 -10.50 9.27 -28.66
C LYS A 95 -9.25 9.27 -27.75
N ARG A 96 -9.36 8.67 -26.56
CA ARG A 96 -8.26 8.55 -25.59
C ARG A 96 -7.95 7.09 -25.36
N GLU A 97 -6.66 6.77 -25.39
CA GLU A 97 -6.13 5.46 -25.00
C GLU A 97 -6.62 5.04 -23.61
N SER A 98 -6.74 3.74 -23.38
CA SER A 98 -7.03 3.24 -22.03
C SER A 98 -5.84 3.52 -21.11
N LYS A 99 -6.13 4.00 -19.90
CA LYS A 99 -5.10 4.16 -18.86
C LYS A 99 -4.71 2.82 -18.22
N ARG A 100 -5.50 1.75 -18.39
CA ARG A 100 -5.35 0.50 -17.62
C ARG A 100 -4.33 -0.44 -18.26
N THR A 101 -3.37 -0.91 -17.46
CA THR A 101 -2.39 -1.97 -17.82
C THR A 101 -2.40 -3.14 -16.84
N ASP A 102 -3.27 -3.13 -15.83
CA ASP A 102 -3.28 -4.14 -14.76
C ASP A 102 -1.98 -4.16 -13.93
N CYS A 103 -1.37 -2.99 -13.76
CA CYS A 103 -0.11 -2.80 -13.02
C CYS A 103 -0.07 -3.51 -11.66
N GLU A 104 1.04 -4.17 -11.38
CA GLU A 104 1.24 -4.98 -10.17
C GLU A 104 1.64 -4.15 -8.95
N CYS A 105 2.16 -2.93 -9.15
CA CYS A 105 2.54 -2.01 -8.09
C CYS A 105 1.41 -1.80 -7.06
N VAL A 106 1.74 -2.12 -5.82
CA VAL A 106 0.87 -2.07 -4.65
C VAL A 106 1.68 -1.54 -3.49
N LEU A 107 1.06 -0.68 -2.70
CA LEU A 107 1.57 -0.26 -1.40
C LEU A 107 0.51 -0.55 -0.35
N ILE A 108 0.88 -1.27 0.70
CA ILE A 108 0.04 -1.51 1.86
C ILE A 108 0.70 -0.82 3.04
N ILE A 109 -0.02 0.02 3.76
CA ILE A 109 0.46 0.59 5.01
C ILE A 109 -0.45 0.20 6.16
N LYS A 110 0.12 0.14 7.36
CA LYS A 110 -0.58 -0.23 8.58
C LYS A 110 -0.29 0.77 9.70
N LYS A 111 -1.36 1.22 10.36
CA LYS A 111 -1.37 2.08 11.54
C LYS A 111 -1.65 1.23 12.77
N TYR A 112 -1.00 1.55 13.89
CA TYR A 112 -1.13 0.81 15.13
C TYR A 112 -1.61 1.72 16.26
N PRO A 113 -2.41 1.20 17.21
CA PRO A 113 -2.89 1.98 18.35
C PRO A 113 -1.74 2.50 19.21
N GLY A 114 -1.87 3.73 19.71
CA GLY A 114 -0.93 4.31 20.68
C GLY A 114 0.45 4.65 20.13
N THR A 115 0.64 4.62 18.80
CA THR A 115 1.90 4.97 18.16
C THR A 115 1.68 5.79 16.88
N SER A 116 2.66 6.61 16.52
CA SER A 116 2.71 7.30 15.25
C SER A 116 3.34 6.45 14.13
N VAL A 117 4.01 5.36 14.50
CA VAL A 117 4.76 4.50 13.57
C VAL A 117 3.83 3.87 12.53
N ILE A 118 4.29 3.91 11.29
CA ILE A 118 3.64 3.31 10.13
C ILE A 118 4.57 2.24 9.56
N LEU A 119 4.06 1.03 9.35
CA LEU A 119 4.76 0.01 8.57
C LEU A 119 4.18 -0.08 7.17
N GLY A 120 5.04 -0.29 6.19
CA GLY A 120 4.72 -0.38 4.78
C GLY A 120 5.24 -1.68 4.15
N ASN A 121 4.41 -2.30 3.32
CA ASN A 121 4.80 -3.30 2.34
C ASN A 121 4.62 -2.67 0.96
N TYR A 122 5.72 -2.42 0.26
CA TYR A 122 5.73 -1.81 -1.06
C TYR A 122 6.31 -2.75 -2.11
N THR A 123 5.49 -3.11 -3.09
CA THR A 123 5.89 -3.81 -4.31
C THR A 123 6.06 -2.79 -5.43
N ASN A 124 7.29 -2.58 -5.87
CA ASN A 124 7.68 -1.57 -6.86
C ASN A 124 7.78 -2.15 -8.30
N GLU A 125 6.91 -3.10 -8.63
CA GLU A 125 6.90 -3.72 -9.96
C GLU A 125 5.87 -3.02 -10.86
N HIS A 126 6.35 -2.49 -11.98
CA HIS A 126 5.54 -1.80 -12.96
C HIS A 126 5.66 -2.49 -14.32
N ASN A 127 4.51 -2.66 -14.99
CA ASN A 127 4.42 -3.25 -16.33
C ASN A 127 4.15 -2.18 -17.42
N HIS A 128 4.48 -0.93 -17.10
CA HIS A 128 4.34 0.23 -17.99
C HIS A 128 5.50 1.18 -17.74
N SER A 129 5.80 2.03 -18.71
CA SER A 129 6.79 3.09 -18.56
C SER A 129 6.50 3.98 -17.36
N LEU A 130 7.57 4.49 -16.75
CA LEU A 130 7.55 5.46 -15.65
C LEU A 130 7.97 6.85 -16.15
N GLY A 131 7.89 7.85 -15.27
CA GLY A 131 8.32 9.22 -15.55
C GLY A 131 7.44 9.92 -16.58
N ASN A 132 8.05 10.71 -17.46
CA ASN A 132 7.35 11.60 -18.41
C ASN A 132 6.35 10.87 -19.31
N GLU A 133 6.65 9.64 -19.72
CA GLU A 133 5.76 8.84 -20.57
C GLU A 133 4.45 8.47 -19.87
N ASN A 134 4.47 8.38 -18.54
CA ASN A 134 3.32 8.02 -17.73
C ASN A 134 2.48 9.22 -17.27
N LEU A 135 3.02 10.45 -17.33
CA LEU A 135 2.34 11.65 -16.83
C LEU A 135 0.98 11.91 -17.48
N ARG A 136 0.79 11.49 -18.73
CA ARG A 136 -0.51 11.59 -19.44
C ARG A 136 -1.59 10.65 -18.86
N PHE A 137 -1.18 9.68 -18.05
CA PHE A 137 -2.02 8.64 -17.48
C PHE A 137 -2.23 8.78 -15.97
N THR A 138 -1.39 9.52 -15.29
CA THR A 138 -1.62 9.98 -13.91
C THR A 138 -2.58 11.17 -13.87
#